data_AF-A0A529ZHH3-F1
#
_entry.id   AF-A0A529ZHH3-F1
#
_cell.length_a   1.000
_cell.length_b   1.000
_cell.length_c   1.000
_cell.angle_alpha   90.00
_cell.angle_beta   90.00
_cell.angle_gamma   90.00
#
_symmetry.space_group_name_H-M   'P 1'
#
loop_
_entity.id
_entity.type
_entity.pdbx_description
1 polymer ?
#
loop_
_entity_poly.entity_id
_entity_poly.type
_entity_poly.pdbx_seq_one_letter_code
_entity_poly.pdbx_strand_id
1 'polypeptide(L)'
;AKSFRAVLGDKQVETILVNIFAGINRCDWVAEGVIKAIREVGVDVPLVVRLSGTKVEEGRKILADSGEAVIVADTLAEAAEKAVAAWREATKNKKAA
;
A
#
# COMPACT_ATOMS: atom_id res chain seq x y z
N ALA A 1 2.57 -3.43 -11.31
CA ALA A 1 3.25 -4.74 -11.17
C ALA A 1 4.78 -4.64 -11.10
N LYS A 2 5.47 -4.06 -12.10
CA LYS A 2 6.95 -4.04 -12.15
C LYS A 2 7.63 -3.51 -10.87
N SER A 3 7.17 -2.38 -10.32
CA SER A 3 7.74 -1.80 -9.09
C SER A 3 7.57 -2.71 -7.87
N PHE A 4 6.42 -3.35 -7.71
CA PHE A 4 6.20 -4.34 -6.65
C PHE A 4 7.15 -5.53 -6.78
N ARG A 5 7.32 -6.08 -7.98
CA ARG A 5 8.27 -7.19 -8.23
C ARG A 5 9.72 -6.78 -7.93
N ALA A 6 10.09 -5.54 -8.25
CA ALA A 6 11.43 -5.02 -7.98
C ALA A 6 11.72 -4.94 -6.48
N VAL A 7 10.77 -4.38 -5.70
CA VAL A 7 10.89 -4.29 -4.24
C VAL A 7 10.87 -5.68 -3.59
N LEU A 8 9.92 -6.53 -3.95
CA LEU A 8 9.79 -7.90 -3.43
C LEU A 8 10.88 -8.86 -3.94
N GLY A 9 11.73 -8.40 -4.87
CA GLY A 9 12.97 -9.09 -5.24
C GLY A 9 13.95 -9.17 -4.06
N ASP A 10 13.91 -8.19 -3.16
CA ASP A 10 14.64 -8.21 -1.89
C ASP A 10 13.86 -9.00 -0.83
N LYS A 11 14.49 -10.06 -0.31
CA LYS A 11 13.91 -10.94 0.71
C LYS A 11 13.89 -10.33 2.11
N GLN A 12 14.56 -9.20 2.32
CA GLN A 12 14.53 -8.46 3.58
C GLN A 12 13.36 -7.47 3.68
N VAL A 13 12.55 -7.31 2.63
CA VAL A 13 11.36 -6.46 2.69
C VAL A 13 10.29 -7.10 3.56
N GLU A 14 9.98 -6.45 4.67
CA GLU A 14 8.97 -6.93 5.63
C GLU A 14 7.69 -6.08 5.64
N THR A 15 7.68 -4.93 4.96
CA THR A 15 6.52 -4.04 4.79
C THR A 15 6.76 -3.09 3.62
N ILE A 16 5.70 -2.68 2.93
CA ILE A 16 5.76 -1.75 1.80
C ILE A 16 4.91 -0.51 2.13
N LEU A 17 5.50 0.67 1.93
CA LEU A 17 4.79 1.95 1.92
C LEU A 17 4.79 2.50 0.50
N VAL A 18 3.62 2.63 -0.11
CA VAL A 18 3.40 3.26 -1.41
C VAL A 18 2.92 4.69 -1.16
N ASN A 19 3.78 5.66 -1.42
CA ASN A 19 3.42 7.08 -1.37
C ASN A 19 3.37 7.65 -2.79
N ILE A 20 2.18 8.03 -3.25
CA ILE A 20 1.99 8.56 -4.61
C ILE A 20 1.48 9.99 -4.54
N PHE A 21 2.25 10.89 -5.15
CA PHE A 21 1.82 12.24 -5.49
C PHE A 21 1.40 12.26 -6.96
N ALA A 22 0.10 12.19 -7.20
CA ALA A 22 -0.47 12.15 -8.54
C ALA A 22 -0.46 13.53 -9.22
N GLY A 23 -0.47 14.63 -8.46
CA GLY A 23 -0.49 15.99 -9.01
C GLY A 23 -1.72 16.21 -9.90
N ILE A 24 -1.51 16.35 -11.21
CA ILE A 24 -2.57 16.43 -12.24
C ILE A 24 -3.23 15.05 -12.48
N ASN A 25 -2.52 13.95 -12.23
CA ASN A 25 -3.10 12.61 -12.37
C ASN A 25 -4.19 12.39 -11.32
N ARG A 26 -5.20 11.60 -11.69
CA ARG A 26 -6.32 11.26 -10.79
C ARG A 26 -5.95 10.07 -9.92
N CYS A 27 -6.18 10.21 -8.61
CA CYS A 27 -5.89 9.19 -7.62
C CYS A 27 -6.76 7.93 -7.77
N ASP A 28 -7.93 8.02 -8.43
CA ASP A 28 -8.78 6.87 -8.72
C ASP A 28 -8.13 5.87 -9.68
N TRP A 29 -7.57 6.33 -10.81
CA TRP A 29 -6.82 5.47 -11.74
C TRP A 29 -5.57 4.88 -11.10
N VAL A 30 -4.90 5.67 -10.26
CA VAL A 30 -3.75 5.20 -9.49
C VAL A 30 -4.16 4.05 -8.55
N ALA A 31 -5.27 4.22 -7.82
CA ALA A 31 -5.79 3.21 -6.91
C ALA A 31 -6.14 1.90 -7.65
N GLU A 32 -6.84 1.99 -8.78
CA GLU A 32 -7.14 0.82 -9.64
C GLU A 32 -5.85 0.11 -10.10
N GLY A 33 -4.84 0.88 -10.51
CA GLY A 33 -3.54 0.36 -10.91
C GLY A 33 -2.80 -0.35 -9.77
N VAL A 34 -2.89 0.17 -8.54
CA VAL A 34 -2.34 -0.46 -7.33
C VAL A 34 -3.04 -1.78 -7.05
N ILE A 35 -4.38 -1.83 -7.04
CA ILE A 35 -5.16 -3.05 -6.80
C ILE A 35 -4.81 -4.13 -7.85
N LYS A 36 -4.78 -3.74 -9.12
CA LYS A 36 -4.39 -4.66 -10.20
C LYS A 36 -2.98 -5.21 -9.99
N ALA A 37 -2.05 -4.37 -9.56
CA ALA A 37 -0.68 -4.79 -9.28
C ALA A 37 -0.57 -5.75 -8.09
N ILE A 38 -1.34 -5.53 -7.02
CA ILE A 38 -1.39 -6.41 -5.84
C ILE A 38 -1.87 -7.80 -6.27
N ARG A 39 -3.01 -7.87 -6.97
CA ARG A 39 -3.61 -9.13 -7.45
C ARG A 39 -2.70 -9.91 -8.40
N GLU A 40 -1.95 -9.20 -9.25
CA GLU A 40 -1.06 -9.82 -10.23
C GLU A 40 0.25 -10.33 -9.61
N VAL A 41 0.77 -9.67 -8.57
CA VAL A 41 2.08 -9.99 -7.99
C VAL A 41 1.95 -10.92 -6.79
N GLY A 42 0.88 -10.81 -6.00
CA GLY A 42 0.78 -11.41 -4.67
C GLY A 42 1.67 -10.68 -3.67
N VAL A 43 1.06 -9.97 -2.72
CA VAL A 43 1.77 -9.18 -1.72
C VAL A 43 1.44 -9.72 -0.33
N ASP A 44 2.37 -10.49 0.24
CA ASP A 44 2.17 -11.18 1.54
C ASP A 44 2.75 -10.39 2.73
N VAL A 45 3.28 -9.20 2.48
CA VAL A 45 3.76 -8.27 3.50
C VAL A 45 2.77 -7.12 3.67
N PRO A 46 2.68 -6.51 4.86
CA PRO A 46 1.82 -5.35 5.06
C PRO A 46 2.06 -4.26 4.02
N LEU A 47 0.97 -3.72 3.48
CA LEU A 47 0.99 -2.71 2.45
C LEU A 47 0.23 -1.46 2.92
N VAL A 48 0.96 -0.36 3.07
CA VAL A 48 0.40 0.95 3.36
C VAL A 48 0.40 1.79 2.09
N VAL A 49 -0.72 2.42 1.77
CA VAL A 49 -0.86 3.31 0.61
C VAL A 49 -1.29 4.69 1.06
N ARG A 50 -0.56 5.70 0.59
CA ARG A 50 -0.91 7.10 0.74
C ARG A 50 -1.01 7.75 -0.63
N LEU A 51 -2.18 8.31 -0.91
CA LEU A 51 -2.48 9.02 -2.16
C LEU A 51 -2.56 10.53 -1.88
N SER A 52 -2.05 11.32 -2.82
CA SER A 52 -2.19 12.78 -2.82
C SER A 52 -2.32 13.30 -4.23
N GLY A 53 -3.31 14.16 -4.48
CA GLY A 53 -3.61 14.70 -5.81
C GLY A 53 -5.10 14.91 -6.02
N THR A 54 -5.53 14.95 -7.28
CA THR A 54 -6.95 15.09 -7.62
C THR A 54 -7.72 13.79 -7.37
N LYS A 55 -9.00 13.90 -6.98
CA LYS A 55 -9.88 12.75 -6.69
C LYS A 55 -9.33 11.76 -5.67
N VAL A 56 -8.67 12.29 -4.63
CA VAL A 56 -8.04 11.48 -3.58
C VAL A 56 -9.08 10.66 -2.82
N GLU A 57 -10.26 11.22 -2.54
CA GLU A 57 -11.31 10.53 -1.81
C GLU A 57 -11.86 9.33 -2.61
N GLU A 58 -12.06 9.49 -3.91
CA GLU A 58 -12.46 8.39 -4.79
C GLU A 58 -11.38 7.31 -4.85
N GLY A 59 -10.10 7.70 -4.95
CA GLY A 59 -8.98 6.75 -4.91
C GLY A 59 -8.91 5.97 -3.60
N ARG A 60 -9.11 6.64 -2.46
CA ARG A 60 -9.14 5.98 -1.14
C ARG A 60 -10.32 5.03 -1.02
N LYS A 61 -11.50 5.43 -1.50
CA LYS A 61 -12.68 4.58 -1.53
C LYS A 61 -12.45 3.32 -2.38
N ILE A 62 -11.86 3.48 -3.56
CA ILE A 62 -11.49 2.34 -4.43
C ILE A 62 -10.56 1.37 -3.71
N LEU A 63 -9.55 1.87 -2.97
CA LEU A 63 -8.66 1.00 -2.17
C LEU A 63 -9.41 0.30 -1.05
N ALA A 64 -10.26 1.01 -0.30
CA ALA A 64 -11.02 0.45 0.81
C ALA A 64 -12.05 -0.61 0.36
N ASP A 65 -12.73 -0.37 -0.75
CA ASP A 65 -13.76 -1.25 -1.30
C ASP A 65 -13.18 -2.44 -2.08
N SER A 66 -11.84 -2.50 -2.26
CA SER A 66 -11.18 -3.51 -3.10
C SER A 66 -11.19 -4.93 -2.54
N GLY A 67 -11.41 -5.07 -1.22
CA GLY A 67 -11.27 -6.34 -0.49
C GLY A 67 -9.81 -6.78 -0.28
N GLU A 68 -8.83 -6.00 -0.76
CA GLU A 68 -7.41 -6.27 -0.56
C GLU A 68 -6.96 -5.82 0.83
N ALA A 69 -5.95 -6.48 1.41
CA ALA A 69 -5.36 -6.10 2.68
C ALA A 69 -4.45 -4.86 2.54
N VAL A 70 -5.06 -3.70 2.27
CA VAL A 70 -4.38 -2.42 2.09
C VAL A 70 -4.74 -1.47 3.22
N ILE A 71 -3.71 -0.92 3.86
CA ILE A 71 -3.87 0.11 4.88
C ILE A 71 -3.77 1.48 4.20
N VAL A 72 -4.83 2.27 4.24
CA VAL A 72 -4.85 3.62 3.67
C VAL A 72 -4.40 4.64 4.72
N ALA A 73 -3.61 5.63 4.32
CA ALA A 73 -3.18 6.74 5.16
C ALA A 73 -3.36 8.09 4.44
N ASP A 74 -3.56 9.16 5.21
CA ASP A 74 -3.86 10.48 4.69
C ASP A 74 -2.60 11.32 4.55
N THR A 75 -1.78 11.34 5.59
CA THR A 75 -0.53 12.08 5.64
C THR A 75 0.68 11.16 5.51
N LEU A 76 1.84 11.71 5.13
CA LEU A 76 3.07 10.92 5.07
C LEU A 76 3.51 10.45 6.47
N ALA A 77 3.33 11.29 7.49
CA ALA A 77 3.65 10.94 8.88
C ALA A 77 2.81 9.74 9.34
N GLU A 78 1.50 9.81 9.14
CA GLU A 78 0.58 8.71 9.44
C GLU A 78 0.90 7.45 8.63
N ALA A 79 1.25 7.57 7.35
CA ALA A 79 1.65 6.43 6.53
C ALA A 79 2.89 5.73 7.10
N ALA A 80 3.89 6.49 7.55
CA ALA A 80 5.09 5.95 8.16
C ALA A 80 4.78 5.25 9.50
N GLU A 81 3.97 5.87 10.36
CA GLU A 81 3.53 5.29 11.63
C GLU A 81 2.76 3.98 11.41
N LYS A 82 1.81 3.97 10.48
CA LYS A 82 1.04 2.78 10.11
C LYS A 82 1.92 1.67 9.54
N ALA A 83 2.93 2.01 8.73
CA ALA A 83 3.85 1.03 8.16
C ALA A 83 4.66 0.35 9.28
N VAL A 84 5.21 1.13 10.21
CA VAL A 84 5.96 0.58 11.35
C VAL A 84 5.06 -0.25 12.27
N ALA A 85 3.83 0.21 12.54
CA ALA A 85 2.88 -0.53 13.36
C ALA A 85 2.49 -1.86 12.71
N ALA A 86 2.14 -1.85 11.42
CA ALA A 86 1.75 -3.06 10.69
C ALA A 86 2.90 -4.06 10.60
N TRP A 87 4.13 -3.59 10.36
CA TRP A 87 5.34 -4.41 10.40
C TRP A 87 5.52 -5.11 11.76
N ARG A 88 5.39 -4.36 12.85
CA ARG A 88 5.52 -4.91 14.22
C ARG A 88 4.48 -5.98 14.50
N GLU A 89 3.22 -5.74 14.14
CA GLU A 89 2.15 -6.71 14.35
C GLU A 89 2.34 -7.97 13.50
N ALA A 90 2.69 -7.84 12.21
CA ALA A 90 3.01 -8.97 11.36
C ALA A 90 4.20 -9.79 11.88
N THR A 91 5.22 -9.12 12.43
CA THR A 91 6.40 -9.78 13.01
C THR A 91 6.08 -10.52 14.31
N LYS A 92 5.22 -9.96 15.17
CA LYS A 92 4.73 -10.65 16.38
C LYS A 92 3.96 -11.90 16.00
N ASN A 93 3.06 -11.82 15.04
CA ASN A 93 2.24 -12.95 14.58
C ASN A 93 3.12 -14.08 14.02
N LYS A 94 4.17 -13.75 13.25
CA LYS A 94 5.15 -14.74 12.76
C LYS A 94 5.97 -15.42 13.86
N LYS A 95 6.18 -14.78 15.01
CA LYS A 95 6.90 -15.38 16.16
C LYS A 95 5.99 -16.22 17.06
N ALA A 96 4.69 -15.99 17.00
CA ALA A 96 3.69 -16.70 17.80
C ALA A 96 3.14 -17.96 17.11
N ALA A 97 3.30 -18.07 15.79
CA ALA A 97 3.02 -19.24 14.97
C ALA A 97 4.26 -20.15 14.85
#